data_AF-A0A3M6A9B8-F1
#
_entry.id   AF-A0A3M6A9B8-F1
#
_cell.length_a   1.000
_cell.length_b   1.000
_cell.length_c   1.000
_cell.angle_alpha   90.00
_cell.angle_beta   90.00
_cell.angle_gamma   90.00
#
_symmetry.space_group_name_H-M   'P 1'
#
loop_
_entity.id
_entity.type
_entity.pdbx_description
1 polymer ?
#
loop_
_entity_poly.entity_id
_entity_poly.type
_entity_poly.pdbx_seq_one_letter_code
_entity_poly.pdbx_strand_id
1 'polypeptide(L)'
;MDSRLDAFLQRADAVLARLEPLLPAVREPVDWSQTLAARWVQEGRSGYLMPLQVSLDTRLTDLIGVDLQRDQLGRNTRQFIDGLPANHALLWGSRGTGK
;
A
#
# COMPACT_ATOMS: atom_id res chain seq x y z
N MET A 1 9.77 47.19 -6.17
CA MET A 1 9.38 45.81 -6.53
C MET A 1 8.47 45.94 -7.75
N ASP A 2 8.74 45.16 -8.80
CA ASP A 2 8.26 45.44 -10.16
C ASP A 2 6.75 45.17 -10.27
N SER A 3 5.93 46.22 -10.34
CA SER A 3 4.45 46.15 -10.32
C SER A 3 3.82 45.17 -11.33
N ARG A 4 4.54 44.91 -12.43
CA ARG A 4 4.14 43.98 -13.47
C ARG A 4 4.29 42.52 -13.03
N LEU A 5 5.30 42.23 -12.20
CA LEU A 5 5.51 40.94 -11.57
C LEU A 5 4.39 40.65 -10.56
N ASP A 6 4.00 41.64 -9.75
CA ASP A 6 2.95 41.45 -8.75
C ASP A 6 1.59 41.13 -9.40
N ALA A 7 1.23 41.83 -10.47
CA ALA A 7 0.02 41.55 -11.24
C ALA A 7 0.05 40.16 -11.91
N PHE A 8 1.23 39.71 -12.36
CA PHE A 8 1.41 38.36 -12.90
C PHE A 8 1.21 37.29 -11.81
N LEU A 9 1.84 37.47 -10.64
CA LEU A 9 1.73 36.53 -9.51
C LEU A 9 0.28 36.41 -9.03
N GLN A 10 -0.44 37.53 -8.90
CA GLN A 10 -1.87 37.51 -8.53
C GLN A 10 -2.71 36.70 -9.53
N ARG A 11 -2.43 36.85 -10.82
CA ARG A 11 -3.14 36.10 -11.86
C ARG A 11 -2.76 34.62 -11.86
N ALA A 12 -1.49 34.30 -11.59
CA ALA A 12 -1.02 32.92 -11.45
C ALA A 12 -1.70 32.24 -10.25
N ASP A 13 -1.72 32.88 -9.08
CA ASP A 13 -2.39 32.36 -7.87
C ASP A 13 -3.88 32.11 -8.11
N ALA A 14 -4.58 33.04 -8.78
CA ALA A 14 -5.99 32.86 -9.11
C ALA A 14 -6.24 31.64 -10.03
N VAL A 15 -5.29 31.31 -10.92
CA VAL A 15 -5.35 30.11 -11.75
C VAL A 15 -5.01 28.87 -10.94
N LEU A 16 -3.95 28.91 -10.11
CA LEU A 16 -3.54 27.80 -9.26
C LEU A 16 -4.64 27.39 -8.28
N ALA A 17 -5.31 28.34 -7.63
CA ALA A 17 -6.43 28.07 -6.72
C ALA A 17 -7.61 27.36 -7.39
N ARG A 18 -7.78 27.53 -8.72
CA ARG A 18 -8.81 26.82 -9.49
C ARG A 18 -8.37 25.43 -9.94
N LEU A 19 -7.05 25.21 -10.06
CA LEU A 19 -6.47 23.93 -10.45
C LEU A 19 -6.25 23.01 -9.26
N GLU A 20 -5.94 23.55 -8.08
CA GLU A 20 -5.63 22.79 -6.86
C GLU A 20 -6.69 21.74 -6.50
N PRO A 21 -8.01 22.00 -6.59
CA PRO A 21 -9.04 20.97 -6.34
C PRO A 21 -9.09 19.85 -7.38
N LEU A 22 -8.47 20.04 -8.55
CA LEU A 22 -8.38 19.03 -9.63
C LEU A 22 -7.11 18.18 -9.51
N LEU A 23 -6.15 18.59 -8.68
CA LEU A 23 -4.94 17.81 -8.45
C LEU A 23 -5.24 16.60 -7.57
N PRO A 24 -4.58 15.46 -7.80
CA PRO A 24 -4.68 14.32 -6.91
C PRO A 24 -4.21 14.71 -5.51
N ALA A 25 -4.83 14.16 -4.48
CA ALA A 25 -4.42 14.38 -3.10
C ALA A 25 -2.93 14.03 -2.94
N VAL A 26 -2.18 14.91 -2.27
CA VAL A 26 -0.81 14.60 -1.86
C VAL A 26 -0.87 13.45 -0.87
N ARG A 27 -0.16 12.37 -1.17
CA ARG A 27 -0.15 11.17 -0.33
C ARG A 27 1.14 11.09 0.44
N GLU A 28 1.01 10.87 1.73
CA GLU A 28 2.15 10.59 2.58
C GLU A 28 2.72 9.19 2.27
N PRO A 29 4.04 9.04 2.29
CA PRO A 29 4.67 7.73 2.15
C PRO A 29 4.27 6.82 3.32
N VAL A 30 4.20 5.52 3.08
CA VAL A 30 3.92 4.53 4.14
C VAL A 30 5.10 4.49 5.12
N ASP A 31 4.83 4.78 6.39
CA ASP A 31 5.78 4.51 7.47
C ASP A 31 5.76 3.01 7.81
N TRP A 32 6.73 2.27 7.29
CA TRP A 32 6.91 0.84 7.53
C TRP A 32 7.39 0.50 8.94
N SER A 33 7.79 1.50 9.76
CA SER A 33 8.08 1.26 11.17
C SER A 33 6.81 1.05 12.00
N GLN A 34 5.66 1.57 11.52
CA GLN A 34 4.36 1.47 12.18
C GLN A 34 3.33 0.67 11.37
N THR A 35 3.54 0.51 10.06
CA THR A 35 2.61 -0.15 9.16
C THR A 35 3.07 -1.56 8.80
N LEU A 36 2.28 -2.56 9.16
CA LEU A 36 2.58 -3.98 8.86
C LEU A 36 2.34 -4.35 7.40
N ALA A 37 1.30 -3.77 6.78
CA ALA A 37 0.91 -4.10 5.40
C ALA A 37 0.30 -2.89 4.70
N ALA A 38 0.45 -2.84 3.37
CA ALA A 38 -0.19 -1.85 2.53
C ALA A 38 -0.84 -2.50 1.30
N ARG A 39 -1.92 -1.91 0.81
CA ARG A 39 -2.59 -2.32 -0.43
C ARG A 39 -2.23 -1.35 -1.54
N TRP A 40 -1.87 -1.88 -2.71
CA TRP A 40 -1.78 -1.07 -3.92
C TRP A 40 -3.18 -0.63 -4.37
N VAL A 41 -3.39 0.67 -4.51
CA VAL A 41 -4.61 1.27 -5.02
C VAL A 41 -4.29 1.97 -6.34
N GLN A 42 -5.01 1.60 -7.39
CA GLN A 42 -4.90 2.24 -8.70
C GLN A 42 -5.66 3.57 -8.69
N GLU A 43 -5.02 4.64 -9.16
CA GLU A 43 -5.64 5.95 -9.37
C GLU A 43 -5.24 6.50 -10.75
N GLY A 44 -6.19 6.50 -11.68
CA GLY A 44 -5.93 6.90 -13.06
C GLY A 44 -4.83 6.06 -13.71
N ARG A 45 -3.72 6.72 -14.08
CA ARG A 45 -2.56 6.10 -14.74
C ARG A 45 -1.44 5.69 -13.78
N SER A 46 -1.58 6.00 -12.49
CA SER A 46 -0.62 5.65 -11.45
C SER A 46 -1.32 4.87 -10.34
N GLY A 47 -0.61 4.61 -9.26
CA GLY A 47 -1.18 4.08 -8.04
C GLY A 47 -0.27 4.37 -6.86
N TYR A 48 -0.73 3.97 -5.69
CA TYR A 48 -0.05 4.23 -4.43
C TYR A 48 -0.28 3.08 -3.45
N LEU A 49 0.58 3.03 -2.44
CA LEU A 49 0.40 2.13 -1.31
C LEU A 49 -0.45 2.81 -0.26
N MET A 50 -1.61 2.23 0.03
CA MET A 50 -2.49 2.63 1.11
C MET A 50 -2.17 1.77 2.35
N PRO A 51 -1.76 2.36 3.49
CA PRO A 51 -1.50 1.60 4.70
C PRO A 51 -2.77 0.89 5.18
N LEU A 52 -2.62 -0.34 5.67
CA LEU A 52 -3.72 -1.13 6.22
C LEU A 52 -3.62 -1.19 7.74
N GLN A 53 -4.76 -1.01 8.40
CA GLN A 53 -4.92 -1.39 9.80
C GLN A 53 -5.10 -2.91 9.85
N VAL A 54 -4.04 -3.61 10.25
CA VAL A 54 -4.04 -5.08 10.32
C VAL A 54 -4.51 -5.50 11.71
N SER A 55 -5.68 -6.14 11.78
CA SER A 55 -6.14 -6.86 12.98
C SER A 55 -5.74 -8.33 12.87
N LEU A 56 -4.93 -8.82 13.80
CA LEU A 56 -4.47 -10.21 13.86
C LEU A 56 -5.39 -11.08 14.73
N ASP A 57 -6.70 -10.93 14.57
CA ASP A 57 -7.69 -11.67 15.37
C ASP A 57 -7.79 -13.14 14.94
N THR A 58 -7.35 -13.45 13.71
CA THR A 58 -7.37 -14.78 13.12
C THR A 58 -6.03 -15.48 13.30
N ARG A 59 -6.06 -16.75 13.70
CA ARG A 59 -4.88 -17.61 13.82
C ARG A 59 -4.72 -18.50 12.60
N LEU A 60 -3.49 -18.92 12.31
CA LEU A 60 -3.21 -19.92 11.26
C LEU A 60 -3.92 -21.27 11.51
N THR A 61 -4.24 -21.58 12.76
CA THR A 61 -4.99 -22.77 13.17
C THR A 61 -6.47 -22.69 12.79
N ASP A 62 -6.99 -21.50 12.48
CA ASP A 62 -8.38 -21.30 12.11
C ASP A 62 -8.63 -21.60 10.62
N LEU A 63 -7.55 -21.83 9.85
CA LEU A 63 -7.62 -22.26 8.47
C LEU A 63 -7.94 -23.75 8.40
N ILE A 64 -9.03 -24.10 7.72
CA ILE A 64 -9.52 -25.48 7.60
C ILE A 64 -9.25 -26.01 6.20
N GLY A 65 -8.76 -27.25 6.10
CA GLY A 65 -8.61 -27.97 4.83
C GLY A 65 -7.42 -27.53 3.97
N VAL A 66 -6.51 -26.74 4.53
CA VAL A 66 -5.30 -26.22 3.85
C VAL A 66 -4.02 -26.52 4.64
N ASP A 67 -4.04 -27.54 5.49
CA ASP A 67 -2.92 -27.88 6.39
C ASP A 67 -1.60 -28.04 5.63
N LEU A 68 -1.63 -28.73 4.48
CA LEU A 68 -0.43 -28.94 3.67
C LEU A 68 0.18 -27.62 3.17
N GLN A 69 -0.64 -26.74 2.59
CA GLN A 69 -0.20 -25.44 2.07
C GLN A 69 0.26 -24.51 3.20
N ARG A 70 -0.49 -24.48 4.31
CA ARG A 70 -0.15 -23.72 5.52
C ARG A 70 1.22 -24.15 6.05
N ASP A 71 1.43 -25.45 6.23
CA ASP A 71 2.66 -25.97 6.82
C ASP A 71 3.87 -25.79 5.89
N GLN A 72 3.67 -25.93 4.57
CA GLN A 72 4.70 -25.64 3.57
C GLN A 72 5.11 -24.16 3.59
N LEU A 73 4.15 -23.24 3.54
CA LEU A 73 4.41 -21.81 3.61
C LEU A 73 5.06 -21.44 4.94
N GLY A 74 4.55 -21.96 6.06
CA GLY A 74 5.08 -21.70 7.39
C GLY A 74 6.55 -22.15 7.55
N ARG A 75 6.93 -23.31 7.00
CA ARG A 75 8.34 -23.75 7.00
C ARG A 75 9.22 -22.83 6.15
N ASN A 76 8.75 -22.45 4.96
CA ASN A 76 9.47 -21.55 4.06
C ASN A 76 9.67 -20.15 4.68
N THR A 77 8.63 -19.61 5.32
CA THR A 77 8.69 -18.32 6.01
C THR A 77 9.63 -18.37 7.22
N ARG A 78 9.65 -19.48 7.97
CA ARG A 78 10.61 -19.64 9.07
C ARG A 78 12.06 -19.63 8.57
N GLN A 79 12.34 -20.36 7.48
CA GLN A 79 13.66 -20.31 6.83
C GLN A 79 14.05 -18.88 6.44
N PHE A 80 13.12 -18.13 5.83
CA PHE A 80 13.37 -16.73 5.46
C PHE A 80 13.72 -15.85 6.67
N ILE A 81 12.95 -15.97 7.76
CA ILE A 81 13.20 -15.20 9.00
C ILE A 81 14.55 -15.58 9.62
N ASP A 82 14.92 -16.84 9.56
CA ASP A 82 16.19 -17.36 10.09
C ASP A 82 17.40 -17.05 9.18
N GLY A 83 17.21 -16.33 8.06
CA GLY A 83 18.28 -16.00 7.12
C GLY A 83 18.74 -17.17 6.24
N LEU A 84 17.96 -18.25 6.18
CA LEU A 84 18.22 -19.42 5.34
C LEU A 84 17.63 -19.24 3.93
N PRO A 85 18.06 -20.03 2.94
CA PRO A 85 17.43 -20.03 1.62
C PRO A 85 15.92 -20.27 1.73
N ALA A 86 15.13 -19.43 1.07
CA ALA A 86 13.67 -19.53 1.07
C ALA A 86 13.12 -19.20 -0.33
N ASN A 87 11.95 -19.73 -0.64
CA ASN A 87 11.27 -19.52 -1.91
C ASN A 87 10.34 -18.30 -1.85
N HIS A 88 10.19 -17.62 -2.99
CA HIS A 88 9.09 -16.68 -3.16
C HIS A 88 7.76 -17.44 -3.26
N ALA A 89 6.72 -16.95 -2.59
CA ALA A 89 5.40 -17.57 -2.57
C ALA A 89 4.34 -16.62 -3.16
N LEU A 90 3.49 -17.14 -4.04
CA LEU A 90 2.32 -16.45 -4.58
C LEU A 90 1.06 -17.21 -4.16
N LEU A 91 0.19 -16.56 -3.37
CA LEU A 91 -1.11 -17.09 -2.98
C LEU A 91 -2.18 -16.60 -3.97
N TRP A 92 -2.91 -17.53 -4.58
CA TRP A 92 -3.92 -17.24 -5.60
C TRP A 92 -5.17 -18.14 -5.42
N GLY A 93 -6.28 -17.77 -6.04
CA GLY A 93 -7.60 -18.41 -5.82
C GLY A 93 -8.75 -17.41 -5.80
N SER A 94 -9.99 -17.91 -5.71
CA SER A 94 -11.20 -17.09 -5.79
C SER A 94 -11.35 -16.10 -4.62
N ARG A 95 -12.18 -15.08 -4.78
CA ARG A 95 -12.42 -14.08 -3.74
C ARG A 95 -13.08 -14.73 -2.52
N GLY A 96 -12.60 -14.40 -1.32
CA GLY A 96 -13.16 -14.91 -0.06
C GLY A 96 -12.59 -16.23 0.45
N THR A 97 -11.61 -16.84 -0.22
CA THR A 97 -11.06 -18.15 0.17
C THR A 97 -9.97 -18.12 1.26
N GLY A 98 -9.69 -16.96 1.86
CA GLY A 98 -8.63 -16.86 2.88
C GLY A 98 -7.21 -17.08 2.35
N LYS A 99 -6.93 -16.59 1.13
CA LYS A 99 -5.54 -16.41 0.64
C LYS A 99 -4.82 -15.34 1.46
#